data_AF-A0A7X9JFF7-F1
#
_entry.id   AF-A0A7X9JFF7-F1
#
_cell.length_a   1.000
_cell.length_b   1.000
_cell.length_c   1.000
_cell.angle_alpha   90.00
_cell.angle_beta   90.00
_cell.angle_gamma   90.00
#
_symmetry.space_group_name_H-M   'P 1'
#
loop_
_entity.id
_entity.type
_entity.pdbx_description
1 polymer ?
#
loop_
_entity_poly.entity_id
_entity_poly.type
_entity_poly.pdbx_seq_one_letter_code
_entity_poly.pdbx_strand_id
1 'polypeptide(L)'
;MNRELYRYNFDPKVPIRDVEESLLLAVIAAESLHGRSLVRLDASFRFDTQKRSCVVDAATDVGRAIARIFTGFLTREFGEEAF
;
A
#
# COMPACT_ATOMS: atom_id res chain seq x y z
N MET A 1 11.61 9.10 -17.37
CA MET A 1 11.57 9.02 -15.89
C MET A 1 11.00 7.66 -15.52
N ASN A 2 11.80 6.80 -14.87
CA ASN A 2 11.30 5.52 -14.37
C ASN A 2 10.34 5.79 -13.21
N ARG A 3 9.10 5.32 -13.34
CA ARG A 3 8.13 5.31 -12.24
C ARG A 3 8.56 4.21 -11.27
N GLU A 4 8.85 4.56 -10.03
CA GLU A 4 9.07 3.58 -8.97
C GLU A 4 7.72 2.99 -8.58
N LEU A 5 7.39 1.81 -9.10
CA LEU A 5 6.16 1.10 -8.77
C LEU A 5 6.48 -0.07 -7.85
N TYR A 6 5.86 -0.10 -6.68
CA TYR A 6 5.86 -1.29 -5.83
C TYR A 6 4.64 -2.14 -6.15
N ARG A 7 4.87 -3.42 -6.43
CA ARG A 7 3.82 -4.41 -6.71
C ARG A 7 3.83 -5.48 -5.63
N TYR A 8 2.65 -5.76 -5.11
CA TYR A 8 2.38 -6.77 -4.09
C TYR A 8 1.45 -7.82 -4.71
N ASN A 9 1.76 -9.10 -4.58
CA ASN A 9 0.90 -10.18 -5.08
C ASN A 9 0.61 -11.16 -3.95
N PHE A 10 -0.63 -11.18 -3.47
CA PHE A 10 -0.98 -11.86 -2.22
C PHE A 10 -1.27 -13.34 -2.44
N ASP A 11 -0.63 -14.19 -1.63
CA ASP A 11 -0.90 -15.64 -1.59
C ASP A 11 -2.41 -15.89 -1.37
N PRO A 12 -3.04 -16.85 -2.06
CA PRO A 12 -4.44 -17.25 -1.86
C PRO A 12 -4.89 -17.42 -0.40
N LYS A 13 -3.99 -17.82 0.51
CA LYS A 13 -4.27 -18.03 1.93
C LYS A 13 -4.50 -16.74 2.72
N VAL A 14 -4.04 -15.60 2.20
CA VAL A 14 -4.17 -14.31 2.89
C VAL A 14 -5.62 -13.80 2.74
N PRO A 15 -6.28 -13.33 3.81
CA PRO A 15 -7.59 -12.70 3.66
C PRO A 15 -7.45 -11.38 2.89
N ILE A 16 -7.90 -11.33 1.63
CA ILE A 16 -7.67 -10.16 0.75
C ILE A 16 -8.35 -8.89 1.24
N ARG A 17 -9.43 -9.06 2.03
CA ARG A 17 -10.12 -7.95 2.68
C ARG A 17 -9.25 -7.30 3.75
N ASP A 18 -8.60 -8.10 4.59
CA ASP A 18 -7.73 -7.60 5.65
C ASP A 18 -6.56 -6.82 5.03
N VAL A 19 -6.02 -7.29 3.90
CA VAL A 19 -5.01 -6.56 3.12
C VAL A 19 -5.52 -5.20 2.63
N GLU A 20 -6.75 -5.13 2.12
CA GLU A 20 -7.36 -3.86 1.69
C GLU A 20 -7.51 -2.90 2.88
N GLU A 21 -7.93 -3.41 4.04
CA GLU A 21 -8.04 -2.65 5.28
C GLU A 21 -6.66 -2.11 5.74
N SER A 22 -5.60 -2.93 5.67
CA SER A 22 -4.23 -2.51 5.98
C SER A 22 -3.72 -1.43 5.01
N LEU A 23 -4.09 -1.49 3.72
CA LEU A 23 -3.76 -0.43 2.76
C LEU A 23 -4.44 0.90 3.14
N LEU A 24 -5.74 0.86 3.48
CA LEU A 24 -6.48 2.04 3.90
C LEU A 24 -5.90 2.64 5.19
N LEU A 25 -5.51 1.80 6.15
CA LEU A 25 -4.81 2.23 7.35
C LEU A 25 -3.46 2.88 7.05
N ALA A 26 -2.70 2.35 6.07
CA ALA A 26 -1.43 2.94 5.65
C ALA A 26 -1.62 4.34 5.05
N VAL A 27 -2.71 4.54 4.29
CA VAL A 27 -3.09 5.86 3.76
C VAL A 27 -3.42 6.83 4.90
N ILE A 28 -4.22 6.42 5.88
CA ILE A 28 -4.56 7.26 7.05
C ILE A 28 -3.30 7.62 7.86
N ALA A 29 -2.37 6.68 8.03
CA ALA A 29 -1.09 6.95 8.67
C ALA A 29 -0.27 7.98 7.86
N ALA A 30 -0.24 7.86 6.53
CA ALA A 30 0.41 8.85 5.66
C ALA A 30 -0.27 10.23 5.74
N GLU A 31 -1.60 10.31 5.91
CA GLU A 31 -2.31 11.58 6.14
C GLU A 31 -1.81 12.29 7.40
N SER A 32 -1.38 11.53 8.42
CA SER A 32 -0.81 12.08 9.66
C SER A 32 0.61 12.63 9.49
N LEU A 33 1.36 12.12 8.50
CA LEU A 33 2.74 12.55 8.21
C LEU A 33 2.80 13.73 7.24
N HIS A 34 1.93 13.73 6.23
CA HIS A 34 2.00 14.66 5.10
C HIS A 34 0.82 15.65 5.04
N GLY A 35 -0.20 15.42 5.86
CA GLY A 35 -1.46 16.14 5.78
C GLY A 35 -2.39 15.57 4.71
N ARG A 36 -3.69 15.56 5.03
CA ARG A 36 -4.74 14.95 4.21
C ARG A 36 -4.81 15.48 2.78
N SER A 37 -4.66 16.79 2.59
CA SER A 37 -4.77 17.42 1.27
C SER A 37 -3.65 16.96 0.32
N LEU A 38 -2.42 16.89 0.83
CA LEU A 38 -1.27 16.46 0.03
C LEU A 38 -1.38 14.97 -0.31
N VAL A 39 -1.79 14.14 0.65
CA VAL A 39 -2.00 12.70 0.40
C VAL A 39 -3.02 12.46 -0.71
N ARG A 40 -4.12 13.21 -0.73
CA ARG A 40 -5.14 13.08 -1.77
C ARG A 40 -4.66 13.45 -3.18
N LEU A 41 -3.69 14.36 -3.29
CA LEU A 41 -3.14 14.83 -4.57
C LEU A 41 -2.03 13.91 -5.08
N ASP A 42 -1.19 13.43 -4.16
CA ASP A 42 0.09 12.79 -4.49
C ASP A 42 0.09 11.27 -4.28
N ALA A 43 -0.92 10.71 -3.61
CA ALA A 43 -1.07 9.25 -3.50
C ALA A 43 -1.66 8.69 -4.78
N SER A 44 -1.00 7.67 -5.34
CA SER A 44 -1.56 6.86 -6.42
C SER A 44 -1.30 5.39 -6.14
N PHE A 45 -2.37 4.63 -5.95
CA PHE A 45 -2.33 3.20 -5.76
C PHE A 45 -3.56 2.55 -6.39
N ARG A 46 -3.47 1.25 -6.67
CA ARG A 46 -4.57 0.44 -7.17
C ARG A 46 -4.58 -0.90 -6.45
N PHE A 47 -5.71 -1.22 -5.84
CA PHE A 47 -6.00 -2.52 -5.26
C PHE A 47 -6.95 -3.29 -6.17
N ASP A 48 -6.60 -4.53 -6.51
CA ASP A 48 -7.41 -5.41 -7.35
C ASP A 48 -7.69 -6.70 -6.55
N THR A 49 -8.92 -6.80 -6.03
CA THR A 49 -9.38 -7.94 -5.23
C THR A 49 -9.46 -9.23 -6.03
N GLN A 50 -9.80 -9.16 -7.33
CA GLN A 50 -9.90 -10.33 -8.20
C GLN A 50 -8.52 -10.90 -8.51
N LYS A 51 -7.56 -10.04 -8.82
CA LYS A 51 -6.16 -10.42 -9.07
C LYS A 51 -5.34 -10.59 -7.80
N ARG A 52 -5.90 -10.24 -6.64
CA ARG A 52 -5.24 -10.27 -5.34
C ARG A 52 -3.90 -9.55 -5.40
N SER A 53 -3.91 -8.33 -5.93
CA SER A 53 -2.70 -7.55 -6.13
C SER A 53 -2.89 -6.09 -5.76
N CYS A 54 -1.82 -5.47 -5.29
CA CYS A 54 -1.76 -4.04 -5.04
C CYS A 54 -0.59 -3.44 -5.81
N VAL A 55 -0.77 -2.23 -6.34
CA VAL A 55 0.31 -1.43 -6.89
C VAL A 55 0.28 -0.07 -6.22
N VAL A 56 1.44 0.36 -5.73
CA VAL A 56 1.64 1.72 -5.20
C VAL A 56 2.65 2.44 -6.08
N ASP A 57 2.29 3.61 -6.59
CA ASP A 57 3.20 4.52 -7.28
C ASP A 57 3.98 5.32 -6.23
N ALA A 58 5.29 5.10 -6.18
CA ALA A 58 6.22 5.70 -5.25
C ALA A 58 7.04 6.84 -5.89
N ALA A 59 6.53 7.45 -6.97
CA ALA A 59 7.14 8.65 -7.54
C ALA A 59 7.16 9.84 -6.57
N THR A 60 6.21 9.92 -5.64
CA THR A 60 6.09 10.98 -4.62
C THR A 60 6.55 10.51 -3.25
N ASP A 61 6.86 11.45 -2.35
CA ASP A 61 7.15 11.11 -0.94
C ASP A 61 5.96 10.47 -0.25
N VAL A 62 4.74 10.91 -0.58
CA VAL A 62 3.49 10.29 -0.12
C VAL A 62 3.41 8.83 -0.55
N GLY A 63 3.65 8.54 -1.83
CA GLY A 63 3.63 7.18 -2.37
C GLY A 63 4.67 6.28 -1.70
N ARG A 64 5.89 6.79 -1.49
CA ARG A 64 6.94 6.08 -0.74
C ARG A 64 6.54 5.81 0.71
N ALA A 65 5.91 6.77 1.39
CA ALA A 65 5.46 6.61 2.76
C ALA A 65 4.37 5.52 2.86
N ILE A 66 3.37 5.56 1.97
CA ILE A 66 2.32 4.55 1.89
C ILE A 66 2.93 3.17 1.65
N ALA A 67 3.82 3.02 0.67
CA ALA A 67 4.45 1.74 0.37
C ALA A 67 5.20 1.16 1.58
N ARG A 68 5.99 1.98 2.28
CA ARG A 68 6.76 1.55 3.47
C ARG A 68 5.87 1.15 4.63
N ILE A 69 4.86 1.97 4.95
CA ILE A 69 3.91 1.69 6.04
C ILE A 69 3.11 0.43 5.72
N PHE A 70 2.60 0.34 4.49
CA PHE A 70 1.82 -0.80 4.02
C PHE A 70 2.65 -2.09 4.09
N THR A 71 3.87 -2.11 3.55
CA THR A 71 4.78 -3.25 3.68
C THR A 71 4.99 -3.63 5.16
N GLY A 72 5.19 -2.65 6.05
CA GLY A 72 5.33 -2.91 7.48
C GLY A 72 4.09 -3.57 8.12
N PHE A 73 2.89 -3.14 7.75
CA PHE A 73 1.65 -3.79 8.19
C PHE A 73 1.53 -5.21 7.65
N LEU A 74 1.75 -5.40 6.35
CA LEU A 74 1.66 -6.72 5.72
C LEU A 74 2.64 -7.73 6.34
N THR A 75 3.90 -7.33 6.53
CA THR A 75 4.92 -8.17 7.16
C THR A 75 4.53 -8.57 8.58
N ARG A 76 3.93 -7.65 9.36
CA ARG A 76 3.54 -7.90 10.74
C ARG A 76 2.29 -8.76 10.86
N GLU A 77 1.32 -8.60 9.95
CA GLU A 77 0.03 -9.30 10.00
C GLU A 77 0.07 -10.66 9.31
N PHE A 78 0.75 -10.75 8.16
CA PHE A 78 0.71 -11.93 7.29
C PHE A 78 2.06 -12.63 7.11
N GLY A 79 3.16 -12.00 7.54
CA GLY A 79 4.53 -12.49 7.36
C GLY A 79 5.17 -12.04 6.04
N GLU A 80 6.50 -12.18 5.95
CA GLU A 80 7.28 -11.73 4.78
C GLU A 80 6.99 -12.52 3.49
N GLU A 81 6.56 -13.78 3.61
CA GLU A 81 6.30 -14.66 2.47
C GLU A 81 4.86 -14.54 1.93
N ALA A 82 4.09 -13.56 2.39
CA ALA A 82 2.67 -13.44 2.07
C ALA A 82 2.37 -12.65 0.79
N PHE A 83 3.33 -11.87 0.24
CA PHE A 83 3.08 -10.89 -0.83
C PHE A 83 4.26 -10.60 -1.76
#